data_AF-A0A7Y4UBY4-F1
#
_entry.id   AF-A0A7Y4UBY4-F1
#
_cell.length_a   1.000
_cell.length_b   1.000
_cell.length_c   1.000
_cell.angle_alpha   90.00
_cell.angle_beta   90.00
_cell.angle_gamma   90.00
#
_symmetry.space_group_name_H-M   'P 1'
#
loop_
_entity.id
_entity.type
_entity.pdbx_description
1 polymer ?
#
loop_
_entity_poly.entity_id
_entity_poly.type
_entity_poly.pdbx_seq_one_letter_code
_entity_poly.pdbx_strand_id
1 'polypeptide(L)'
;MNVAESVKRAETFSETEHVRHVVTHVAHYLPVQGPIGVFIHHNTLHAFQHLPFEEAVQQAARLFGTEPFMTEAAFRKEFAARRIRAQDLDVVLAREADAEILPSQLSRTQLRRLLLDPGLRNITAENFEWQMDDNDLLARFRADLSAAERQALSNGKTESQAMRELFAACFHRLPKTPSSESVISARPRDAVLTRAGVDTDETINAWLIRLCGAFFDQGLAYWTMPLREKGFYAAVRALLGQFGWLPPALLSGVNQAFQSQAAKHKSAEQVVADALHKFGASPDEYESVLTAELLALPGWAGLMRKLET
;
A
#
# COMPACT_ATOMS: atom_id res chain seq x y z
N MET A 1 8.04 26.69 45.51
CA MET A 1 8.67 25.77 44.56
C MET A 1 7.77 24.55 44.47
N ASN A 2 6.86 24.56 43.49
CA ASN A 2 5.73 23.65 43.42
C ASN A 2 6.00 22.56 42.38
N VAL A 3 5.97 21.30 42.79
CA VAL A 3 6.29 20.10 41.98
C VAL A 3 5.29 19.90 40.82
N ALA A 4 4.21 20.69 40.79
CA ALA A 4 3.20 20.70 39.73
C ALA A 4 3.54 21.58 38.52
N GLU A 5 4.55 22.46 38.58
CA GLU A 5 5.00 23.25 37.41
C GLU A 5 6.05 22.51 36.55
N SER A 6 6.43 21.30 36.93
CA SER A 6 7.54 20.55 36.31
C SER A 6 7.13 19.55 35.23
N VAL A 7 5.84 19.38 34.91
CA VAL A 7 5.33 18.27 34.06
C VAL A 7 4.50 18.73 32.84
N LYS A 8 4.53 20.01 32.45
CA LYS A 8 3.92 20.47 31.18
C LYS A 8 4.77 21.51 30.44
N ARG A 9 6.03 21.17 30.14
CA ARG A 9 6.66 21.67 28.91
C ARG A 9 6.45 20.59 27.86
N ALA A 10 5.39 20.70 27.06
CA ALA A 10 5.43 20.11 25.74
C ALA A 10 6.62 20.79 25.05
N GLU A 11 7.67 20.02 24.74
CA GLU A 11 8.79 20.54 23.98
C GLU A 11 8.24 20.95 22.61
N THR A 12 8.08 22.26 22.40
CA THR A 12 7.73 22.80 21.09
C THR A 12 8.96 22.60 20.21
N PHE A 13 9.05 21.46 19.56
CA PHE A 13 10.09 21.22 18.56
C PHE A 13 10.04 22.33 17.51
N SER A 14 11.20 22.84 17.12
CA SER A 14 11.28 23.58 15.86
C SER A 14 10.82 22.67 14.73
N GLU A 15 10.30 23.26 13.64
CA GLU A 15 9.76 22.47 12.52
C GLU A 15 10.79 21.48 11.95
N THR A 16 12.08 21.85 11.94
CA THR A 16 13.18 20.99 11.52
C THR A 16 13.46 19.84 12.50
N GLU A 17 13.33 20.08 13.80
CA GLU A 17 13.42 19.01 14.80
C GLU A 17 12.23 18.06 14.71
N HIS A 18 11.04 18.58 14.41
CA HIS A 18 9.86 17.76 14.20
C HIS A 18 10.05 16.84 12.98
N VAL A 19 10.48 17.39 11.83
CA VAL A 19 10.82 16.58 10.65
C VAL A 19 11.86 15.51 10.99
N ARG A 20 12.92 15.86 11.74
CA ARG A 20 13.95 14.89 12.14
C ARG A 20 13.40 13.79 13.05
N HIS A 21 12.53 14.13 13.98
CA HIS A 21 11.87 13.18 14.87
C HIS A 21 11.01 12.21 14.05
N VAL A 22 10.17 12.73 13.16
CA VAL A 22 9.32 11.92 12.28
C VAL A 22 10.15 11.00 11.40
N VAL A 23 11.18 11.50 10.71
CA VAL A 23 12.07 10.66 9.88
C VAL A 23 12.73 9.55 10.70
N THR A 24 13.10 9.84 11.95
CA THR A 24 13.66 8.83 12.87
C THR A 24 12.64 7.77 13.25
N HIS A 25 11.38 8.17 13.45
CA HIS A 25 10.29 7.23 13.71
C HIS A 25 10.01 6.35 12.48
N VAL A 26 9.86 6.96 11.30
CA VAL A 26 9.60 6.24 10.03
C VAL A 26 10.71 5.25 9.69
N ALA A 27 11.95 5.53 10.07
CA ALA A 27 13.09 4.64 9.84
C ALA A 27 12.91 3.23 10.44
N HIS A 28 12.03 3.04 11.44
CA HIS A 28 11.70 1.71 11.99
C HIS A 28 10.98 0.81 10.98
N TYR A 29 10.28 1.38 10.00
CA TYR A 29 9.59 0.65 8.93
C TYR A 29 10.48 0.40 7.70
N LEU A 30 11.63 1.07 7.62
CA LEU A 30 12.54 0.94 6.49
C LEU A 30 13.41 -0.32 6.63
N PRO A 31 13.80 -0.94 5.50
CA PRO A 31 14.72 -2.07 5.53
C PRO A 31 16.06 -1.64 6.15
N VAL A 32 16.49 -2.39 7.16
CA VAL A 32 17.70 -2.11 7.95
C VAL A 32 18.94 -2.78 7.33
N GLN A 33 18.80 -3.53 6.25
CA GLN A 33 19.90 -4.31 5.67
C GLN A 33 20.54 -3.56 4.50
N GLY A 34 21.88 -3.51 4.51
CA GLY A 34 22.65 -3.13 3.31
C GLY A 34 22.67 -4.26 2.28
N PRO A 35 23.40 -4.10 1.16
CA PRO A 35 23.56 -5.15 0.15
C PRO A 35 24.09 -6.44 0.78
N ILE A 36 23.33 -7.53 0.67
CA ILE A 36 23.62 -8.79 1.36
C ILE A 36 24.36 -9.74 0.40
N GLY A 37 25.55 -10.20 0.79
CA GLY A 37 26.32 -11.23 0.04
C GLY A 37 26.04 -12.68 0.46
N VAL A 38 25.37 -12.90 1.61
CA VAL A 38 25.05 -14.23 2.17
C VAL A 38 23.70 -14.22 2.89
N PHE A 39 22.91 -15.29 2.81
CA PHE A 39 21.56 -15.31 3.37
C PHE A 39 21.55 -15.10 4.90
N ILE A 40 20.77 -14.13 5.38
CA ILE A 40 20.50 -13.88 6.80
C ILE A 40 18.98 -13.87 6.98
N HIS A 41 18.47 -14.58 8.00
CA HIS A 41 17.07 -14.57 8.35
C HIS A 41 16.70 -13.22 8.99
N HIS A 42 16.16 -12.28 8.22
CA HIS A 42 15.56 -11.07 8.76
C HIS A 42 14.05 -11.13 8.62
N ASN A 43 13.36 -10.97 9.74
CA ASN A 43 11.91 -10.95 9.76
C ASN A 43 11.42 -9.56 9.33
N THR A 44 10.89 -9.45 8.11
CA THR A 44 10.29 -8.21 7.58
C THR A 44 9.17 -7.66 8.48
N LEU A 45 8.56 -8.51 9.32
CA LEU A 45 7.52 -8.13 10.27
C LEU A 45 8.07 -7.69 11.64
N HIS A 46 9.39 -7.52 11.81
CA HIS A 46 9.97 -7.15 13.10
C HIS A 46 9.37 -5.86 13.69
N ALA A 47 9.03 -4.87 12.85
CA ALA A 47 8.37 -3.64 13.30
C ALA A 47 6.98 -3.90 13.94
N PHE A 48 6.34 -5.02 13.59
CA PHE A 48 4.99 -5.40 14.02
C PHE A 48 4.99 -6.55 15.03
N GLN A 49 6.17 -6.95 15.55
CA GLN A 49 6.29 -8.12 16.44
C GLN A 49 5.55 -7.99 17.78
N HIS A 50 5.13 -6.77 18.12
CA HIS A 50 4.34 -6.48 19.31
C HIS A 50 2.85 -6.75 19.13
N LEU A 51 2.39 -7.07 17.91
CA LEU A 51 1.01 -7.36 17.56
C LEU A 51 0.78 -8.88 17.39
N PRO A 52 -0.47 -9.37 17.58
CA PRO A 52 -0.86 -10.69 17.13
C PRO A 52 -0.56 -10.90 15.64
N PHE A 53 -0.26 -12.14 15.23
CA PHE A 53 0.22 -12.44 13.88
C PHE A 53 -0.71 -11.93 12.77
N GLU A 54 -2.03 -12.18 12.89
CA GLU A 54 -3.02 -11.76 11.90
C GLU A 54 -3.10 -10.22 11.79
N GLU A 55 -3.00 -9.51 12.91
CA GLU A 55 -2.99 -8.05 12.92
C GLU A 55 -1.68 -7.51 12.34
N ALA A 56 -0.54 -8.11 12.69
CA ALA A 56 0.77 -7.73 12.20
C ALA A 56 0.86 -7.83 10.67
N VAL A 57 0.44 -8.95 10.09
CA VAL A 57 0.51 -9.13 8.62
C VAL A 57 -0.45 -8.18 7.89
N GLN A 58 -1.64 -7.94 8.44
CA GLN A 58 -2.59 -6.99 7.84
C GLN A 58 -2.11 -5.54 7.91
N GLN A 59 -1.51 -5.13 9.03
CA GLN A 59 -0.92 -3.80 9.16
C GLN A 59 0.29 -3.64 8.23
N ALA A 60 1.18 -4.63 8.19
CA ALA A 60 2.32 -4.64 7.26
C ALA A 60 1.86 -4.59 5.80
N ALA A 61 0.82 -5.35 5.42
CA ALA A 61 0.26 -5.33 4.08
C ALA A 61 -0.30 -3.96 3.67
N ARG A 62 -1.02 -3.28 4.57
CA ARG A 62 -1.50 -1.91 4.33
C ARG A 62 -0.35 -0.93 4.17
N LEU A 63 0.69 -1.06 4.99
CA LEU A 63 1.84 -0.16 4.95
C LEU A 63 2.71 -0.36 3.70
N PHE A 64 2.99 -1.61 3.33
CA PHE A 64 3.91 -1.97 2.27
C PHE A 64 3.24 -2.25 0.92
N GLY A 65 1.91 -2.22 0.85
CA GLY A 65 1.16 -2.48 -0.39
C GLY A 65 1.30 -3.93 -0.87
N THR A 66 1.35 -4.90 0.05
CA THR A 66 1.55 -6.32 -0.26
C THR A 66 0.32 -7.16 0.08
N GLU A 67 0.20 -8.35 -0.51
CA GLU A 67 -0.81 -9.33 -0.09
C GLU A 67 -0.34 -10.08 1.17
N PRO A 68 -1.07 -10.00 2.31
CA PRO A 68 -0.66 -10.64 3.56
C PRO A 68 -0.92 -12.15 3.59
N PHE A 69 -1.81 -12.62 2.72
CA PHE A 69 -2.25 -14.01 2.65
C PHE A 69 -2.20 -14.52 1.21
N MET A 70 -2.23 -15.83 1.04
CA MET A 70 -2.36 -16.44 -0.27
C MET A 70 -3.72 -16.10 -0.90
N THR A 71 -3.79 -16.16 -2.22
CA THR A 71 -5.06 -15.97 -2.94
C THR A 71 -6.07 -17.06 -2.59
N GLU A 72 -7.38 -16.76 -2.74
CA GLU A 72 -8.42 -17.77 -2.56
C GLU A 72 -8.20 -19.01 -3.43
N ALA A 73 -7.71 -18.83 -4.66
CA ALA A 73 -7.41 -19.92 -5.57
C ALA A 73 -6.33 -20.87 -5.01
N ALA A 74 -5.32 -20.32 -4.32
CA ALA A 74 -4.30 -21.13 -3.66
C ALA A 74 -4.90 -21.95 -2.50
N PHE A 75 -5.73 -21.33 -1.64
CA PHE A 75 -6.42 -22.06 -0.57
C PHE A 75 -7.36 -23.15 -1.12
N ARG A 76 -8.13 -22.87 -2.16
CA ARG A 76 -9.01 -23.85 -2.83
C ARG A 76 -8.22 -25.03 -3.41
N LYS A 77 -7.03 -24.79 -3.96
CA LYS A 77 -6.12 -25.85 -4.43
C LYS A 77 -5.68 -26.76 -3.29
N GLU A 78 -5.27 -26.20 -2.16
CA GLU A 78 -4.85 -26.98 -0.98
C GLU A 78 -6.03 -27.74 -0.34
N PHE A 79 -7.25 -27.17 -0.40
CA PHE A 79 -8.47 -27.87 0.00
C PHE A 79 -8.78 -29.07 -0.92
N ALA A 80 -8.72 -28.88 -2.24
CA ALA A 80 -8.88 -29.97 -3.20
C ALA A 80 -7.81 -31.07 -3.03
N ALA A 81 -6.58 -30.68 -2.66
CA ALA A 81 -5.49 -31.59 -2.33
C ALA A 81 -5.63 -32.24 -0.93
N ARG A 82 -6.71 -31.95 -0.18
CA ARG A 82 -6.99 -32.42 1.19
C ARG A 82 -5.92 -32.03 2.22
N ARG A 83 -5.10 -31.01 1.92
CA ARG A 83 -4.21 -30.39 2.91
C ARG A 83 -4.97 -29.48 3.86
N ILE A 84 -6.04 -28.86 3.37
CA ILE A 84 -7.08 -28.22 4.20
C ILE A 84 -8.29 -29.16 4.17
N ARG A 85 -8.79 -29.56 5.34
CA ARG A 85 -9.95 -30.45 5.48
C ARG A 85 -11.21 -29.63 5.76
N ALA A 86 -12.37 -30.20 5.44
CA ALA A 86 -13.67 -29.60 5.76
C ALA A 86 -13.78 -29.20 7.26
N GLN A 87 -13.31 -30.08 8.15
CA GLN A 87 -13.30 -29.83 9.60
C GLN A 87 -12.42 -28.64 9.99
N ASP A 88 -11.34 -28.36 9.26
CA ASP A 88 -10.47 -27.23 9.55
C ASP A 88 -11.21 -25.90 9.28
N LEU A 89 -12.05 -25.85 8.23
CA LEU A 89 -12.93 -24.71 7.97
C LEU A 89 -14.00 -24.55 9.05
N ASP A 90 -14.63 -25.66 9.47
CA ASP A 90 -15.68 -25.63 10.49
C ASP A 90 -15.14 -25.09 11.83
N VAL A 91 -13.91 -25.46 12.20
CA VAL A 91 -13.22 -24.95 13.40
C VAL A 91 -12.93 -23.46 13.31
N VAL A 92 -12.52 -22.95 12.14
CA VAL A 92 -12.25 -21.51 11.95
C VAL A 92 -13.54 -20.71 12.02
N LEU A 93 -14.59 -21.15 11.32
CA LEU A 93 -15.89 -20.48 11.30
C LEU A 93 -16.56 -20.45 12.68
N ALA A 94 -16.37 -21.49 13.50
CA ALA A 94 -16.90 -21.54 14.86
C ALA A 94 -16.29 -20.49 15.83
N ARG A 95 -15.18 -19.84 15.45
CA ARG A 95 -14.57 -18.76 16.25
C ARG A 95 -15.25 -17.41 16.05
N GLU A 96 -16.08 -17.27 15.03
CA GLU A 96 -16.74 -16.03 14.67
C GLU A 96 -18.19 -16.01 15.17
N ALA A 97 -18.71 -14.81 15.46
CA ALA A 97 -20.11 -14.66 15.84
C ALA A 97 -21.03 -14.95 14.64
N ASP A 98 -21.94 -15.90 14.82
CA ASP A 98 -22.99 -16.15 13.84
C ASP A 98 -24.03 -15.02 13.83
N ALA A 99 -24.74 -14.89 12.72
CA ALA A 99 -25.85 -13.94 12.58
C ALA A 99 -26.82 -14.43 11.52
N GLU A 100 -28.09 -14.06 11.65
CA GLU A 100 -29.05 -14.31 10.58
C GLU A 100 -28.78 -13.36 9.40
N ILE A 101 -28.58 -13.95 8.21
CA ILE A 101 -28.52 -13.21 6.94
C ILE A 101 -29.91 -13.21 6.31
N LEU A 102 -30.57 -14.37 6.33
CA LEU A 102 -31.99 -14.51 6.00
C LEU A 102 -32.69 -15.14 7.20
N PRO A 103 -33.67 -14.45 7.82
CA PRO A 103 -34.35 -14.94 9.02
C PRO A 103 -34.84 -16.38 8.84
N SER A 104 -34.45 -17.26 9.76
CA SER A 104 -34.80 -18.68 9.77
C SER A 104 -34.41 -19.50 8.52
N GLN A 105 -33.58 -18.96 7.61
CA GLN A 105 -33.23 -19.61 6.34
C GLN A 105 -31.73 -19.71 6.10
N LEU A 106 -30.95 -18.70 6.48
CA LEU A 106 -29.52 -18.65 6.21
C LEU A 106 -28.78 -17.89 7.30
N SER A 107 -27.86 -18.57 7.97
CA SER A 107 -26.92 -17.94 8.89
C SER A 107 -25.64 -17.50 8.17
N ARG A 108 -24.92 -16.56 8.77
CA ARG A 108 -23.62 -16.07 8.29
C ARG A 108 -22.62 -17.20 8.19
N THR A 109 -22.61 -18.09 9.18
CA THR A 109 -21.73 -19.25 9.23
C THR A 109 -22.00 -20.20 8.06
N GLN A 110 -23.29 -20.51 7.81
CA GLN A 110 -23.69 -21.34 6.67
C GLN A 110 -23.29 -20.70 5.33
N LEU A 111 -23.54 -19.39 5.17
CA LEU A 111 -23.16 -18.67 3.97
C LEU A 111 -21.64 -18.68 3.77
N ARG A 112 -20.84 -18.35 4.78
CA ARG A 112 -19.37 -18.38 4.70
C ARG A 112 -18.84 -19.78 4.39
N ARG A 113 -19.43 -20.82 4.99
CA ARG A 113 -19.06 -22.20 4.70
C ARG A 113 -19.27 -22.58 3.25
N LEU A 114 -20.38 -22.13 2.66
CA LEU A 114 -20.66 -22.27 1.23
C LEU A 114 -19.67 -21.45 0.39
N LEU A 115 -19.39 -20.20 0.77
CA LEU A 115 -18.45 -19.32 0.05
C LEU A 115 -17.01 -19.87 0.00
N LEU A 116 -16.60 -20.61 1.02
CA LEU A 116 -15.29 -21.25 1.11
C LEU A 116 -15.23 -22.62 0.43
N ASP A 117 -16.36 -23.17 -0.02
CA ASP A 117 -16.42 -24.45 -0.70
C ASP A 117 -15.95 -24.29 -2.17
N PRO A 118 -15.02 -25.13 -2.68
CA PRO A 118 -14.57 -25.01 -4.06
C PRO A 118 -15.72 -25.20 -5.06
N GLY A 119 -15.87 -24.25 -5.99
CA GLY A 119 -16.93 -24.29 -7.03
C GLY A 119 -17.69 -22.99 -7.21
N LEU A 120 -17.47 -21.99 -6.37
CA LEU A 120 -17.95 -20.63 -6.63
C LEU A 120 -17.15 -19.93 -7.72
N ARG A 121 -17.86 -19.25 -8.62
CA ARG A 121 -17.29 -18.38 -9.65
C ARG A 121 -16.42 -17.32 -8.97
N ASN A 122 -15.20 -17.12 -9.47
CA ASN A 122 -14.34 -16.04 -9.01
C ASN A 122 -14.73 -14.76 -9.75
N ILE A 123 -15.46 -13.88 -9.08
CA ILE A 123 -15.94 -12.62 -9.63
C ILE A 123 -15.17 -11.49 -8.96
N THR A 124 -14.45 -10.70 -9.76
CA THR A 124 -13.72 -9.50 -9.35
C THR A 124 -14.25 -8.30 -10.11
N ALA A 125 -13.94 -7.08 -9.66
CA ALA A 125 -14.38 -5.87 -10.36
C ALA A 125 -13.89 -5.82 -11.82
N GLU A 126 -12.67 -6.29 -12.06
CA GLU A 126 -12.01 -6.30 -13.37
C GLU A 126 -12.63 -7.32 -14.32
N ASN A 127 -13.16 -8.42 -13.80
CA ASN A 127 -13.73 -9.49 -14.64
C ASN A 127 -15.26 -9.47 -14.69
N PHE A 128 -15.92 -8.62 -13.89
CA PHE A 128 -17.38 -8.66 -13.72
C PHE A 128 -18.14 -8.45 -15.03
N GLU A 129 -17.79 -7.42 -15.80
CA GLU A 129 -18.43 -7.14 -17.10
C GLU A 129 -18.25 -8.31 -18.08
N TRP A 130 -17.02 -8.82 -18.18
CA TRP A 130 -16.73 -10.00 -18.99
C TRP A 130 -17.52 -11.24 -18.53
N GLN A 131 -17.67 -11.45 -17.21
CA GLN A 131 -18.48 -12.55 -16.70
C GLN A 131 -19.96 -12.40 -17.05
N MET A 132 -20.49 -11.17 -17.01
CA MET A 132 -21.87 -10.86 -17.38
C MET A 132 -22.16 -11.11 -18.86
N ASP A 133 -21.29 -10.61 -19.73
CA ASP A 133 -21.54 -10.56 -21.16
C ASP A 133 -21.07 -11.85 -21.88
N ASP A 134 -19.86 -12.33 -21.54
CA ASP A 134 -19.19 -13.41 -22.29
C ASP A 134 -19.26 -14.78 -21.59
N ASN A 135 -19.45 -14.81 -20.27
CA ASN A 135 -19.48 -16.07 -19.50
C ASN A 135 -20.87 -16.44 -18.96
N ASP A 136 -21.92 -15.87 -19.57
CA ASP A 136 -23.32 -16.20 -19.31
C ASP A 136 -23.71 -16.09 -17.81
N LEU A 137 -23.06 -15.21 -17.03
CA LEU A 137 -23.28 -15.13 -15.57
C LEU A 137 -24.77 -14.95 -15.22
N LEU A 138 -25.49 -14.14 -16.00
CA LEU A 138 -26.93 -13.88 -15.85
C LEU A 138 -27.82 -14.76 -16.73
N ALA A 139 -27.23 -15.66 -17.52
CA ALA A 139 -27.95 -16.50 -18.46
C ALA A 139 -27.98 -17.98 -18.05
N ARG A 140 -26.95 -18.45 -17.31
CA ARG A 140 -26.80 -19.86 -16.92
C ARG A 140 -26.46 -20.06 -15.45
N PHE A 141 -27.11 -21.05 -14.85
CA PHE A 141 -26.76 -21.64 -13.57
C PHE A 141 -25.35 -22.23 -13.62
N ARG A 142 -24.77 -22.45 -12.43
CA ARG A 142 -23.48 -23.12 -12.32
C ARG A 142 -23.60 -24.58 -12.79
N ALA A 143 -22.55 -25.09 -13.42
CA ALA A 143 -22.57 -26.41 -14.05
C ALA A 143 -22.65 -27.56 -13.04
N ASP A 144 -22.21 -27.33 -11.81
CA ASP A 144 -22.20 -28.26 -10.67
C ASP A 144 -23.58 -28.47 -10.03
N LEU A 145 -24.59 -27.67 -10.37
CA LEU A 145 -25.95 -27.84 -9.85
C LEU A 145 -26.64 -29.04 -10.51
N SER A 146 -27.25 -29.90 -9.67
CA SER A 146 -28.05 -31.04 -10.08
C SER A 146 -29.33 -30.63 -10.80
N ALA A 147 -29.93 -31.55 -11.56
CA ALA A 147 -31.18 -31.28 -12.29
C ALA A 147 -32.33 -30.88 -11.36
N ALA A 148 -32.41 -31.46 -10.16
CA ALA A 148 -33.42 -31.12 -9.17
C ALA A 148 -33.25 -29.69 -8.63
N GLU A 149 -32.02 -29.28 -8.35
CA GLU A 149 -31.71 -27.91 -7.88
C GLU A 149 -32.00 -26.87 -8.97
N ARG A 150 -31.63 -27.16 -10.23
CA ARG A 150 -31.95 -26.27 -11.36
C ARG A 150 -33.44 -26.09 -11.55
N GLN A 151 -34.23 -27.16 -11.39
CA GLN A 151 -35.69 -27.10 -11.50
C GLN A 151 -36.33 -26.30 -10.36
N ALA A 152 -35.81 -26.46 -9.14
CA ALA A 152 -36.28 -25.70 -7.98
C ALA A 152 -35.96 -24.20 -8.11
N LEU A 153 -34.73 -23.88 -8.56
CA LEU A 153 -34.27 -22.50 -8.74
C LEU A 153 -34.94 -21.80 -9.93
N SER A 154 -35.22 -22.53 -11.02
CA SER A 154 -35.90 -21.96 -12.19
C SER A 154 -37.35 -21.61 -11.90
N ASN A 155 -38.00 -22.35 -11.00
CA ASN A 155 -39.39 -22.14 -10.59
C ASN A 155 -40.35 -21.98 -11.80
N GLY A 156 -40.19 -22.84 -12.82
CA GLY A 156 -40.99 -22.81 -14.05
C GLY A 156 -40.61 -21.73 -15.07
N LYS A 157 -39.57 -20.94 -14.82
CA LYS A 157 -39.03 -19.92 -15.73
C LYS A 157 -37.87 -20.47 -16.55
N THR A 158 -37.45 -19.72 -17.58
CA THR A 158 -36.18 -20.02 -18.24
C THR A 158 -35.01 -19.73 -17.30
N GLU A 159 -33.90 -20.43 -17.50
CA GLU A 159 -32.69 -20.28 -16.69
C GLU A 159 -32.20 -18.83 -16.62
N SER A 160 -32.19 -18.13 -17.75
CA SER A 160 -31.79 -16.71 -17.81
C SER A 160 -32.76 -15.80 -17.04
N GLN A 161 -34.07 -16.05 -17.09
CA GLN A 161 -35.05 -15.27 -16.32
C GLN A 161 -34.82 -15.46 -14.82
N ALA A 162 -34.66 -16.71 -14.37
CA ALA A 162 -34.41 -17.03 -12.97
C ALA A 162 -33.10 -16.40 -12.46
N MET A 163 -32.02 -16.47 -13.26
CA MET A 163 -30.73 -15.86 -12.90
C MET A 163 -30.79 -14.34 -12.80
N ARG A 164 -31.49 -13.66 -13.73
CA ARG A 164 -31.66 -12.20 -13.67
C ARG A 164 -32.51 -11.77 -12.48
N GLU A 165 -33.57 -12.51 -12.17
CA GLU A 165 -34.39 -12.23 -10.99
C GLU A 165 -33.62 -12.44 -9.68
N LEU A 166 -32.83 -13.53 -9.60
CA LEU A 166 -31.95 -13.78 -8.45
C LEU A 166 -30.94 -12.65 -8.28
N PHE A 167 -30.29 -12.23 -9.36
CA PHE A 167 -29.35 -11.11 -9.34
C PHE A 167 -30.01 -9.82 -8.87
N ALA A 168 -31.18 -9.47 -9.43
CA ALA A 168 -31.93 -8.28 -9.03
C ALA A 168 -32.33 -8.34 -7.55
N ALA A 169 -32.81 -9.49 -7.07
CA ALA A 169 -33.16 -9.68 -5.66
C ALA A 169 -31.96 -9.52 -4.73
N CYS A 170 -30.79 -10.05 -5.11
CA CYS A 170 -29.53 -9.85 -4.38
C CYS A 170 -29.10 -8.37 -4.41
N PHE A 171 -29.15 -7.73 -5.57
CA PHE A 171 -28.77 -6.34 -5.76
C PHE A 171 -29.63 -5.38 -4.93
N HIS A 172 -30.95 -5.60 -4.89
CA HIS A 172 -31.87 -4.81 -4.07
C HIS A 172 -31.65 -4.94 -2.56
N ARG A 173 -30.97 -6.00 -2.12
CA ARG A 173 -30.63 -6.23 -0.71
C ARG A 173 -29.26 -5.70 -0.32
N LEU A 174 -28.45 -5.23 -1.28
CA LEU A 174 -27.17 -4.63 -0.97
C LEU A 174 -27.42 -3.35 -0.15
N PRO A 175 -26.70 -3.15 0.97
CA PRO A 175 -26.71 -1.85 1.62
C PRO A 175 -26.26 -0.81 0.60
N LYS A 176 -26.93 0.34 0.55
CA LYS A 176 -26.44 1.46 -0.27
C LYS A 176 -25.02 1.75 0.19
N THR A 177 -24.04 1.54 -0.69
CA THR A 177 -22.64 1.80 -0.38
C THR A 177 -22.55 3.26 0.08
N PRO A 178 -22.05 3.55 1.30
CA PRO A 178 -21.69 4.93 1.61
C PRO A 178 -20.73 5.39 0.52
N SER A 179 -20.98 6.56 -0.08
CA SER A 179 -20.12 7.11 -1.12
C SER A 179 -18.68 6.96 -0.65
N SER A 180 -17.85 6.25 -1.41
CA SER A 180 -16.43 6.03 -1.11
C SER A 180 -15.89 7.30 -0.48
N GLU A 181 -15.59 7.26 0.82
CA GLU A 181 -14.85 8.37 1.43
C GLU A 181 -13.61 8.53 0.56
N SER A 182 -13.43 9.74 0.04
CA SER A 182 -12.25 10.12 -0.70
C SER A 182 -11.08 9.79 0.21
N VAL A 183 -10.39 8.68 -0.05
CA VAL A 183 -9.14 8.36 0.63
C VAL A 183 -8.22 9.52 0.30
N ILE A 184 -8.01 10.40 1.28
CA ILE A 184 -7.05 11.49 1.15
C ILE A 184 -5.71 10.79 1.05
N SER A 185 -5.16 10.72 -0.17
CA SER A 185 -3.84 10.15 -0.31
C SER A 185 -2.84 11.03 0.44
N ALA A 186 -2.01 10.38 1.25
CA ALA A 186 -0.94 11.03 1.98
C ALA A 186 0.15 11.61 1.06
N ARG A 187 0.20 11.24 -0.23
CA ARG A 187 1.30 11.65 -1.13
C ARG A 187 0.90 12.81 -2.06
N PRO A 188 1.71 13.88 -2.14
CA PRO A 188 1.55 14.91 -3.17
C PRO A 188 1.47 14.37 -4.60
N ARG A 189 2.21 13.29 -4.91
CA ARG A 189 2.18 12.61 -6.22
C ARG A 189 0.76 12.15 -6.60
N ASP A 190 0.01 11.60 -5.65
CA ASP A 190 -1.32 11.06 -5.94
C ASP A 190 -2.30 12.18 -6.25
N ALA A 191 -2.18 13.33 -5.59
CA ALA A 191 -2.96 14.52 -5.92
C ALA A 191 -2.69 15.03 -7.35
N VAL A 192 -1.43 14.95 -7.82
CA VAL A 192 -1.07 15.28 -9.21
C VAL A 192 -1.62 14.25 -10.18
N LEU A 193 -1.47 12.95 -9.87
CA LEU A 193 -1.99 11.88 -10.72
C LEU A 193 -3.50 11.97 -10.88
N THR A 194 -4.25 12.16 -9.79
CA THR A 194 -5.72 12.27 -9.85
C THR A 194 -6.18 13.50 -10.64
N ARG A 195 -5.50 14.65 -10.51
CA ARG A 195 -5.93 15.90 -11.15
C ARG A 195 -5.45 16.07 -12.59
N ALA A 196 -4.22 15.64 -12.88
CA ALA A 196 -3.56 15.89 -14.16
C ALA A 196 -3.32 14.62 -14.98
N GLY A 197 -3.55 13.42 -14.42
CA GLY A 197 -3.26 12.15 -15.07
C GLY A 197 -1.76 11.88 -15.27
N VAL A 198 -0.91 12.64 -14.56
CA VAL A 198 0.56 12.55 -14.68
C VAL A 198 1.13 11.88 -13.45
N ASP A 199 1.83 10.77 -13.65
CA ASP A 199 2.61 10.14 -12.59
C ASP A 199 4.00 10.78 -12.49
N THR A 200 4.21 11.57 -11.43
CA THR A 200 5.50 12.23 -11.19
C THR A 200 6.61 11.24 -10.81
N ASP A 201 6.25 10.09 -10.23
CA ASP A 201 7.22 9.10 -9.77
C ASP A 201 7.94 8.44 -10.94
N GLU A 202 7.29 8.26 -12.10
CA GLU A 202 7.95 7.72 -13.30
C GLU A 202 9.18 8.54 -13.71
N THR A 203 9.08 9.87 -13.60
CA THR A 203 10.20 10.76 -13.91
C THR A 203 11.17 10.88 -12.74
N ILE A 204 10.67 11.10 -11.52
CA ILE A 204 11.52 11.34 -10.35
C ILE A 204 12.32 10.09 -9.97
N ASN A 205 11.68 8.92 -9.91
CA ASN A 205 12.35 7.68 -9.49
C ASN A 205 13.44 7.26 -10.49
N ALA A 206 13.24 7.47 -11.79
CA ALA A 206 14.27 7.20 -12.79
C ALA A 206 15.56 8.01 -12.55
N TRP A 207 15.45 9.22 -12.02
CA TRP A 207 16.62 10.03 -11.64
C TRP A 207 17.16 9.68 -10.26
N LEU A 208 16.30 9.48 -9.27
CA LEU A 208 16.72 9.05 -7.92
C LEU A 208 17.50 7.75 -7.98
N ILE A 209 17.03 6.74 -8.73
CA ILE A 209 17.73 5.46 -8.93
C ILE A 209 19.15 5.67 -9.47
N ARG A 210 19.33 6.54 -10.48
CA ARG A 210 20.64 6.82 -11.07
C ARG A 210 21.57 7.56 -10.12
N LEU A 211 21.05 8.57 -9.43
CA LEU A 211 21.83 9.37 -8.49
C LEU A 211 22.25 8.55 -7.27
N CYS A 212 21.31 7.81 -6.68
CA CYS A 212 21.60 6.92 -5.56
C CYS A 212 22.53 5.78 -5.99
N GLY A 213 22.35 5.20 -7.18
CA GLY A 213 23.26 4.19 -7.73
C GLY A 213 24.69 4.70 -7.88
N ALA A 214 24.88 5.91 -8.42
CA ALA A 214 26.19 6.55 -8.52
C ALA A 214 26.79 6.88 -7.15
N PHE A 215 25.96 7.32 -6.19
CA PHE A 215 26.40 7.67 -4.84
C PHE A 215 26.82 6.45 -4.02
N PHE A 216 26.09 5.34 -4.11
CA PHE A 216 26.39 4.11 -3.39
C PHE A 216 27.34 3.16 -4.13
N ASP A 217 27.87 3.56 -5.29
CA ASP A 217 28.88 2.78 -5.99
C ASP A 217 30.06 2.46 -5.05
N GLN A 218 30.43 1.18 -4.97
CA GLN A 218 31.50 0.70 -4.08
C GLN A 218 32.84 0.56 -4.82
N GLY A 219 33.09 1.41 -5.82
CA GLY A 219 34.31 1.38 -6.63
C GLY A 219 34.23 0.42 -7.81
N LEU A 220 33.02 0.07 -8.25
CA LEU A 220 32.82 -0.73 -9.48
C LEU A 220 32.94 0.17 -10.71
N ALA A 221 32.47 1.41 -10.62
CA ALA A 221 32.63 2.39 -11.67
C ALA A 221 34.04 2.98 -11.66
N TYR A 222 34.65 3.11 -12.85
CA TYR A 222 35.90 3.85 -13.02
C TYR A 222 35.77 5.32 -12.61
N TRP A 223 34.59 5.91 -12.85
CA TRP A 223 34.26 7.28 -12.47
C TRP A 223 33.36 7.28 -11.23
N THR A 224 33.89 7.79 -10.12
CA THR A 224 33.12 7.96 -8.88
C THR A 224 32.24 9.21 -8.95
N MET A 225 31.11 9.22 -8.23
CA MET A 225 30.28 10.41 -8.12
C MET A 225 31.07 11.60 -7.52
N PRO A 226 31.14 12.75 -8.21
CA PRO A 226 31.80 13.93 -7.67
C PRO A 226 31.12 14.42 -6.39
N LEU A 227 31.91 14.97 -5.47
CA LEU A 227 31.44 15.58 -4.23
C LEU A 227 30.75 14.60 -3.26
N ARG A 228 30.90 13.29 -3.46
CA ARG A 228 30.30 12.25 -2.62
C ARG A 228 30.65 12.44 -1.15
N GLU A 229 31.86 12.90 -0.84
CA GLU A 229 32.36 13.17 0.51
C GLU A 229 31.57 14.25 1.27
N LYS A 230 30.72 15.02 0.58
CA LYS A 230 29.87 16.06 1.18
C LYS A 230 28.48 15.55 1.59
N GLY A 231 28.19 14.27 1.37
CA GLY A 231 26.86 13.68 1.57
C GLY A 231 25.97 13.80 0.32
N PHE A 232 24.95 12.94 0.24
CA PHE A 232 24.10 12.76 -0.93
C PHE A 232 23.39 14.05 -1.33
N TYR A 233 22.70 14.68 -0.37
CA TYR A 233 21.94 15.90 -0.63
C TYR A 233 22.82 17.03 -1.17
N ALA A 234 24.01 17.24 -0.57
CA ALA A 234 24.93 18.28 -1.00
C ALA A 234 25.52 17.99 -2.39
N ALA A 235 25.89 16.74 -2.66
CA ALA A 235 26.45 16.30 -3.93
C ALA A 235 25.43 16.45 -5.07
N VAL A 236 24.22 15.90 -4.90
CA VAL A 236 23.13 15.99 -5.90
C VAL A 236 22.76 17.44 -6.17
N ARG A 237 22.63 18.26 -5.11
CA ARG A 237 22.30 19.69 -5.24
C ARG A 237 23.36 20.44 -6.05
N ALA A 238 24.64 20.14 -5.84
CA ALA A 238 25.72 20.76 -6.58
C ALA A 238 25.75 20.29 -8.06
N LEU A 239 25.53 19.01 -8.33
CA LEU A 239 25.53 18.44 -9.69
C LEU A 239 24.36 18.95 -10.53
N LEU A 240 23.13 18.88 -10.00
CA LEU A 240 21.94 19.32 -10.73
C LEU A 240 21.73 20.85 -10.69
N GLY A 241 22.48 21.56 -9.84
CA GLY A 241 22.50 23.02 -9.77
C GLY A 241 23.46 23.68 -10.76
N GLN A 242 24.24 22.93 -11.54
CA GLN A 242 25.20 23.51 -12.50
C GLN A 242 24.51 24.20 -13.68
N PHE A 243 25.16 25.23 -14.20
CA PHE A 243 24.71 25.89 -15.43
C PHE A 243 24.77 24.90 -16.61
N GLY A 244 23.71 24.85 -17.42
CA GLY A 244 23.64 24.00 -18.61
C GLY A 244 23.07 22.59 -18.39
N TRP A 245 22.67 22.22 -17.17
CA TRP A 245 21.87 21.00 -16.98
C TRP A 245 20.47 21.19 -17.59
N LEU A 246 20.09 20.26 -18.48
CA LEU A 246 18.78 20.24 -19.14
C LEU A 246 17.85 19.27 -18.39
N PRO A 247 16.91 19.77 -17.57
CA PRO A 247 15.98 18.89 -16.87
C PRO A 247 14.96 18.27 -17.83
N PRO A 248 14.46 17.05 -17.56
CA PRO A 248 13.25 16.54 -18.21
C PRO A 248 12.03 17.44 -17.88
N ALA A 249 10.94 17.28 -18.65
CA ALA A 249 9.77 18.16 -18.61
C ALA A 249 9.21 18.44 -17.20
N LEU A 250 9.16 17.43 -16.33
CA LEU A 250 8.63 17.53 -14.96
C LEU A 250 9.63 18.02 -13.91
N LEU A 251 10.89 18.24 -14.28
CA LEU A 251 11.95 18.75 -13.38
C LEU A 251 12.39 20.16 -13.76
N SER A 252 11.60 20.86 -14.60
CA SER A 252 11.84 22.26 -14.92
C SER A 252 11.83 23.10 -13.63
N GLY A 253 12.91 23.86 -13.41
CA GLY A 253 13.09 24.66 -12.19
C GLY A 253 13.88 24.00 -11.05
N VAL A 254 14.17 22.69 -11.10
CA VAL A 254 15.02 22.03 -10.08
C VAL A 254 16.40 22.69 -9.98
N ASN A 255 16.99 23.06 -11.11
CA ASN A 255 18.27 23.78 -11.15
C ASN A 255 18.24 25.07 -10.33
N GLN A 256 17.24 25.93 -10.58
CA GLN A 256 17.06 27.21 -9.89
C GLN A 256 16.74 27.00 -8.41
N ALA A 257 15.90 26.01 -8.08
CA ALA A 257 15.58 25.66 -6.71
C ALA A 257 16.83 25.23 -5.94
N PHE A 258 17.67 24.37 -6.52
CA PHE A 258 18.91 23.89 -5.92
C PHE A 258 19.96 24.98 -5.76
N GLN A 259 20.12 25.86 -6.75
CA GLN A 259 20.95 27.05 -6.62
C GLN A 259 20.48 27.96 -5.48
N SER A 260 19.16 28.21 -5.37
CA SER A 260 18.60 29.03 -4.30
C SER A 260 18.79 28.40 -2.92
N GLN A 261 18.57 27.09 -2.80
CA GLN A 261 18.80 26.35 -1.55
C GLN A 261 20.28 26.37 -1.14
N ALA A 262 21.19 26.22 -2.09
CA ALA A 262 22.63 26.28 -1.85
C ALA A 262 23.07 27.67 -1.39
N ALA A 263 22.61 28.74 -2.06
CA ALA A 263 22.93 30.13 -1.69
C ALA A 263 22.40 30.51 -0.29
N LYS A 264 21.30 29.88 0.15
CA LYS A 264 20.72 30.06 1.48
C LYS A 264 21.25 29.08 2.52
N HIS A 265 22.20 28.22 2.16
CA HIS A 265 22.73 27.16 3.03
C HIS A 265 21.66 26.28 3.69
N LYS A 266 20.56 25.99 2.99
CA LYS A 266 19.48 25.17 3.56
C LYS A 266 19.95 23.74 3.82
N SER A 267 19.63 23.23 5.01
CA SER A 267 19.74 21.81 5.38
C SER A 267 18.66 20.98 4.67
N ALA A 268 18.83 19.65 4.64
CA ALA A 268 17.85 18.75 4.04
C ALA A 268 16.51 18.83 4.79
N GLU A 269 16.54 18.90 6.13
CA GLU A 269 15.35 19.00 6.98
C GLU A 269 14.58 20.30 6.73
N GLN A 270 15.28 21.42 6.52
CA GLN A 270 14.64 22.68 6.14
C GLN A 270 13.95 22.60 4.78
N VAL A 271 14.56 21.92 3.80
CA VAL A 271 13.95 21.77 2.47
C VAL A 271 12.75 20.84 2.50
N VAL A 272 12.79 19.78 3.32
CA VAL A 272 11.63 18.90 3.54
C VAL A 272 10.51 19.67 4.22
N ALA A 273 10.80 20.44 5.28
CA ALA A 273 9.81 21.30 5.94
C ALA A 273 9.18 22.31 4.97
N ASP A 274 9.99 23.03 4.17
CA ASP A 274 9.48 23.95 3.15
C ASP A 274 8.56 23.25 2.14
N ALA A 275 8.89 22.01 1.76
CA ALA A 275 8.12 21.25 0.79
C ALA A 275 6.77 20.82 1.39
N LEU A 276 6.76 20.28 2.61
CA LEU A 276 5.55 19.92 3.34
C LEU A 276 4.61 21.12 3.50
N HIS A 277 5.15 22.28 3.88
CA HIS A 277 4.38 23.52 3.97
C HIS A 277 3.80 23.96 2.61
N LYS A 278 4.58 23.86 1.52
CA LYS A 278 4.08 24.18 0.16
C LYS A 278 2.98 23.25 -0.31
N PHE A 279 3.00 21.99 0.10
CA PHE A 279 1.92 21.03 -0.18
C PHE A 279 0.71 21.19 0.75
N GLY A 280 0.80 22.08 1.75
CA GLY A 280 -0.29 22.33 2.68
C GLY A 280 -0.45 21.25 3.74
N ALA A 281 0.57 20.41 3.97
CA ALA A 281 0.54 19.40 5.02
C ALA A 281 0.64 20.09 6.39
N SER A 282 -0.29 19.78 7.28
CA SER A 282 -0.23 20.16 8.68
C SER A 282 0.81 19.33 9.44
N PRO A 283 1.38 19.82 10.55
CA PRO A 283 2.37 19.06 11.33
C PRO A 283 1.91 17.65 11.73
N ASP A 284 0.62 17.46 12.02
CA ASP A 284 0.05 16.16 12.40
C ASP A 284 0.04 15.15 11.23
N GLU A 285 0.13 15.63 9.99
CA GLU A 285 0.15 14.79 8.78
C GLU A 285 1.57 14.39 8.36
N TYR A 286 2.62 14.99 8.95
CA TYR A 286 4.01 14.80 8.52
C TYR A 286 4.42 13.34 8.54
N GLU A 287 4.04 12.59 9.58
CA GLU A 287 4.38 11.18 9.68
C GLU A 287 3.75 10.35 8.57
N SER A 288 2.47 10.59 8.27
CA SER A 288 1.76 9.89 7.19
C SER A 288 2.39 10.19 5.83
N VAL A 289 2.63 11.47 5.52
CA VAL A 289 3.22 11.92 4.26
C VAL A 289 4.63 11.36 4.10
N LEU A 290 5.50 11.53 5.10
CA LEU A 290 6.90 11.09 5.02
C LEU A 290 7.03 9.57 5.00
N THR A 291 6.16 8.84 5.69
CA THR A 291 6.10 7.38 5.60
C THR A 291 5.79 6.95 4.17
N ALA A 292 4.75 7.53 3.57
CA ALA A 292 4.35 7.18 2.22
C ALA A 292 5.43 7.55 1.19
N GLU A 293 6.09 8.71 1.32
CA GLU A 293 7.19 9.11 0.43
C GLU A 293 8.43 8.23 0.57
N LEU A 294 8.83 7.86 1.80
CA LEU A 294 10.03 7.03 2.02
C LEU A 294 9.83 5.56 1.62
N LEU A 295 8.58 5.08 1.60
CA LEU A 295 8.24 3.73 1.13
C LEU A 295 7.92 3.66 -0.37
N ALA A 296 7.74 4.81 -1.04
CA ALA A 296 7.38 4.89 -2.45
C ALA A 296 8.38 4.22 -3.41
N LEU A 297 9.67 4.25 -3.05
CA LEU A 297 10.73 3.62 -3.81
C LEU A 297 11.45 2.58 -2.93
N PRO A 298 10.91 1.34 -2.84
CA PRO A 298 11.35 0.33 -1.88
C PRO A 298 12.86 0.09 -1.88
N GLY A 299 13.44 0.01 -0.69
CA GLY A 299 14.86 -0.28 -0.48
C GLY A 299 15.77 0.95 -0.44
N TRP A 300 15.53 1.99 -1.25
CA TRP A 300 16.47 3.11 -1.38
C TRP A 300 16.58 3.98 -0.14
N ALA A 301 15.47 4.31 0.53
CA ALA A 301 15.50 5.07 1.77
C ALA A 301 16.23 4.31 2.90
N GLY A 302 16.03 2.98 2.98
CA GLY A 302 16.76 2.12 3.90
C GLY A 302 18.26 2.06 3.61
N LEU A 303 18.64 1.95 2.33
CA LEU A 303 20.04 2.01 1.89
C LEU A 303 20.69 3.35 2.28
N MET A 304 20.00 4.47 2.04
CA MET A 304 20.48 5.79 2.44
C MET A 304 20.75 5.85 3.94
N ARG A 305 19.78 5.42 4.76
CA ARG A 305 19.93 5.39 6.22
C ARG A 305 21.10 4.53 6.69
N LYS A 306 21.50 3.50 5.93
CA LYS A 306 22.56 2.58 6.31
C LYS A 306 23.94 2.92 5.78
N LEU A 307 24.02 3.49 4.59
CA LEU A 307 25.28 3.67 3.87
C LEU A 307 25.76 5.12 3.84
N GLU A 308 24.87 6.09 4.06
CA GLU A 308 25.27 7.48 4.23
C GLU A 308 25.72 7.70 5.68
N THR A 309 27.03 7.91 5.86
CA THR A 309 27.71 8.14 7.15
C THR A 309 28.15 9.58 7.30
#